data_AF-A0A179S554-F1
#
_entry.id   AF-A0A179S554-F1
#
_cell.length_a   1.000
_cell.length_b   1.000
_cell.length_c   1.000
_cell.angle_alpha   90.00
_cell.angle_beta   90.00
_cell.angle_gamma   90.00
#
_symmetry.space_group_name_H-M   'P 1'
#
loop_
_entity.id
_entity.type
_entity.pdbx_description
1 polymer ?
#
loop_
_entity_poly.entity_id
_entity_poly.type
_entity_poly.pdbx_seq_one_letter_code
_entity_poly.pdbx_strand_id
1 'polypeptide(L)'
;MNASETNADPHVACRHRLLTAYAWFVAARPIEGSSNPTSSAHHAAQAVNSAKRREVARIFALPAPETLDGLRVFGLALALSLEGTSVEGDTDVAAACAILSATQEKLPPGFIGFGDEPDYDDRDRAAWTGSGSLPAWAQAGKAAPDDADFLVEARA
;
A
#
# COMPACT_ATOMS: atom_id res chain seq x y z
N MET A 1 -29.49 7.51 -29.14
CA MET A 1 -29.86 6.41 -28.22
C MET A 1 -28.61 6.03 -27.46
N ASN A 2 -28.72 6.09 -26.13
CA ASN A 2 -27.64 6.09 -25.17
C ASN A 2 -26.94 4.74 -25.08
N ALA A 3 -25.62 4.73 -25.23
CA ALA A 3 -24.76 3.77 -24.57
C ALA A 3 -24.07 4.51 -23.43
N SER A 4 -24.74 4.61 -22.28
CA SER A 4 -24.07 4.91 -21.02
C SER A 4 -23.30 3.64 -20.65
N GLU A 5 -22.16 3.42 -21.31
CA GLU A 5 -21.12 2.58 -20.75
C GLU A 5 -20.86 3.16 -19.36
N THR A 6 -21.15 2.37 -18.34
CA THR A 6 -20.76 2.69 -16.97
C THR A 6 -19.24 2.65 -17.00
N ASN A 7 -18.63 3.80 -17.28
CA ASN A 7 -17.19 3.97 -17.29
C ASN A 7 -16.75 3.84 -15.84
N ALA A 8 -16.56 2.59 -15.39
CA ALA A 8 -16.22 2.28 -14.03
C ALA A 8 -14.90 2.99 -13.70
N ASP A 9 -14.89 3.75 -12.61
CA ASP A 9 -13.72 4.55 -12.24
C ASP A 9 -12.48 3.64 -12.16
N PRO A 10 -11.44 3.89 -12.99
CA PRO A 10 -10.28 3.01 -13.07
C PRO A 10 -9.51 2.91 -11.76
N HIS A 11 -9.63 3.89 -10.87
CA HIS A 11 -9.03 3.86 -9.54
C HIS A 11 -9.72 2.83 -8.66
N VAL A 12 -11.05 2.73 -8.71
CA VAL A 12 -11.82 1.77 -7.90
C VAL A 12 -11.41 0.34 -8.19
N ALA A 13 -11.14 0.03 -9.46
CA ALA A 13 -10.61 -1.27 -9.86
C ALA A 13 -9.24 -1.61 -9.24
N CYS A 14 -8.45 -0.61 -8.87
CA CYS A 14 -7.13 -0.79 -8.25
C CYS A 14 -7.19 -0.96 -6.72
N ARG A 15 -8.29 -0.61 -6.06
CA ARG A 15 -8.37 -0.55 -4.58
C ARG A 15 -8.01 -1.87 -3.92
N HIS A 16 -8.58 -2.97 -4.41
CA HIS A 16 -8.32 -4.31 -3.87
C HIS A 16 -6.83 -4.65 -3.92
N ARG A 17 -6.22 -4.48 -5.10
CA ARG A 17 -4.79 -4.79 -5.30
C ARG A 17 -3.88 -3.93 -4.42
N LEU A 18 -4.18 -2.64 -4.28
CA LEU A 18 -3.43 -1.73 -3.41
C LEU A 18 -3.45 -2.22 -1.96
N LEU A 19 -4.64 -2.52 -1.43
CA LEU A 19 -4.80 -2.97 -0.04
C LEU A 19 -4.16 -4.34 0.20
N THR A 20 -4.30 -5.29 -0.73
CA THR A 20 -3.64 -6.60 -0.64
C THR A 20 -2.12 -6.46 -0.67
N ALA A 21 -1.57 -5.67 -1.60
CA ALA A 21 -0.13 -5.45 -1.68
C ALA A 21 0.41 -4.77 -0.42
N TYR A 22 -0.37 -3.85 0.16
CA TYR A 22 -0.04 -3.20 1.42
C TYR A 22 -0.07 -4.17 2.60
N ALA A 23 -1.09 -5.03 2.69
CA ALA A 23 -1.17 -6.06 3.74
C ALA A 23 0.02 -7.03 3.67
N TRP A 24 0.42 -7.46 2.47
CA TRP A 24 1.64 -8.25 2.30
C TRP A 24 2.88 -7.49 2.77
N PHE A 25 2.99 -6.20 2.43
CA PHE A 25 4.12 -5.38 2.90
C PHE A 25 4.18 -5.33 4.43
N VAL A 26 3.06 -5.01 5.10
CA VAL A 26 2.97 -5.00 6.57
C VAL A 26 3.42 -6.35 7.15
N ALA A 27 2.95 -7.46 6.60
CA ALA A 27 3.32 -8.79 7.06
C ALA A 27 4.80 -9.13 6.81
N ALA A 28 5.41 -8.59 5.75
CA ALA A 28 6.80 -8.85 5.38
C ALA A 28 7.83 -7.99 6.14
N ARG A 29 7.42 -6.84 6.71
CA ARG A 29 8.33 -5.90 7.40
C ARG A 29 9.20 -6.58 8.49
N PRO A 30 8.67 -7.43 9.40
CA PRO A 30 9.51 -8.08 10.40
C PRO A 30 10.58 -8.99 9.79
N ILE A 31 10.32 -9.59 8.63
CA ILE A 31 11.29 -10.42 7.91
C ILE A 31 12.36 -9.54 7.29
N GLU A 32 12.00 -8.45 6.62
CA GLU A 32 12.97 -7.51 6.04
C GLU A 32 13.88 -6.91 7.12
N GLY A 33 13.31 -6.48 8.26
CA GLY A 33 14.04 -5.83 9.36
C GLY A 33 14.97 -6.76 10.16
N SER A 34 14.73 -8.08 10.15
CA SER A 34 15.50 -9.06 10.94
C SER A 34 16.39 -9.99 10.12
N SER A 35 16.23 -10.02 8.80
CA SER A 35 16.95 -10.95 7.91
C SER A 35 18.32 -10.42 7.49
N ASN A 36 19.24 -11.34 7.18
CA ASN A 36 20.50 -10.99 6.53
C ASN A 36 20.20 -10.42 5.12
N PRO A 37 20.75 -9.24 4.73
CA PRO A 37 20.51 -8.63 3.43
C PRO A 37 20.78 -9.50 2.20
N THR A 38 21.61 -10.53 2.34
CA THR A 38 21.92 -11.48 1.25
C THR A 38 21.04 -12.74 1.25
N SER A 39 20.12 -12.86 2.21
CA SER A 39 19.24 -14.01 2.33
C SER A 39 18.08 -13.95 1.33
N SER A 40 17.59 -15.12 0.91
CA SER A 40 16.39 -15.23 0.07
C SER A 40 15.15 -14.62 0.73
N ALA A 41 15.04 -14.72 2.06
CA ALA A 41 13.95 -14.12 2.82
C ALA A 41 13.97 -12.58 2.74
N HIS A 42 15.16 -11.97 2.83
CA HIS A 42 15.31 -10.52 2.66
C HIS A 42 14.90 -10.08 1.25
N HIS A 43 15.40 -10.75 0.21
CA HIS A 43 15.05 -10.44 -1.17
C HIS A 43 13.55 -10.65 -1.47
N ALA A 44 12.93 -11.67 -0.88
CA ALA A 44 11.49 -11.89 -0.99
C ALA A 44 10.70 -10.73 -0.34
N ALA A 45 11.12 -10.27 0.84
CA ALA A 45 10.47 -9.12 1.49
C ALA A 45 10.67 -7.82 0.70
N GLN A 46 11.85 -7.59 0.12
CA GLN A 46 12.10 -6.48 -0.81
C GLN A 46 11.22 -6.55 -2.06
N ALA A 47 10.98 -7.74 -2.61
CA ALA A 47 10.07 -7.94 -3.72
C ALA A 47 8.63 -7.56 -3.35
N VAL A 48 8.19 -7.88 -2.13
CA VAL A 48 6.88 -7.47 -1.60
C VAL A 48 6.76 -5.95 -1.48
N ASN A 49 7.78 -5.28 -0.91
CA ASN A 49 7.82 -3.82 -0.84
C ASN A 49 7.78 -3.19 -2.25
N SER A 50 8.53 -3.76 -3.19
CA SER A 50 8.51 -3.36 -4.60
C SER A 50 7.13 -3.53 -5.25
N ALA A 51 6.41 -4.61 -4.92
CA ALA A 51 5.04 -4.83 -5.40
C ALA A 51 4.06 -3.77 -4.86
N LYS A 52 4.12 -3.43 -3.57
CA LYS A 52 3.34 -2.33 -2.97
C LYS A 52 3.59 -1.01 -3.68
N ARG A 53 4.86 -0.66 -3.92
CA ARG A 53 5.23 0.56 -4.67
C ARG A 53 4.71 0.56 -6.10
N ARG A 54 4.69 -0.60 -6.76
CA ARG A 54 4.15 -0.74 -8.12
C ARG A 54 2.65 -0.48 -8.19
N GLU A 55 1.88 -0.97 -7.23
CA GLU A 55 0.43 -0.72 -7.21
C GLU A 55 0.10 0.75 -6.88
N VAL A 56 0.89 1.40 -6.01
CA VAL A 56 0.83 2.87 -5.83
C VAL A 56 1.12 3.61 -7.14
N ALA A 57 2.24 3.28 -7.79
CA ALA A 57 2.63 3.91 -9.05
C ALA A 57 1.59 3.69 -10.18
N ARG A 58 0.94 2.52 -10.20
CA ARG A 58 -0.17 2.23 -11.13
C ARG A 58 -1.32 3.21 -10.96
N ILE A 59 -1.69 3.54 -9.72
CA ILE A 59 -2.78 4.49 -9.43
C ILE A 59 -2.38 5.90 -9.82
N PHE A 60 -1.15 6.33 -9.54
CA PHE A 60 -0.65 7.65 -9.95
C PHE A 60 -0.50 7.82 -11.46
N ALA A 61 -0.41 6.73 -12.22
CA ALA A 61 -0.35 6.77 -13.68
C ALA A 61 -1.75 6.88 -14.34
N LEU A 62 -2.84 6.78 -13.57
CA LEU A 62 -4.19 6.97 -14.07
C LEU A 62 -4.48 8.46 -14.33
N PRO A 63 -5.48 8.79 -15.17
CA PRO A 63 -6.02 10.15 -15.25
C PRO A 63 -6.49 10.63 -13.87
N ALA A 64 -6.57 11.94 -13.66
CA ALA A 64 -7.05 12.50 -12.40
C ALA A 64 -8.44 11.92 -12.02
N PRO A 65 -8.68 11.59 -10.74
CA PRO A 65 -9.96 11.03 -10.31
C PRO A 65 -11.09 12.04 -10.49
N GLU A 66 -12.12 11.64 -11.23
CA GLU A 66 -13.32 12.46 -11.48
C GLU A 66 -14.47 12.14 -10.52
N THR A 67 -14.34 11.07 -9.74
CA THR A 67 -15.35 10.64 -8.77
C THR A 67 -14.81 10.66 -7.34
N LEU A 68 -15.72 10.71 -6.36
CA LEU A 68 -15.36 10.67 -4.94
C LEU A 68 -14.74 9.32 -4.54
N ASP A 69 -15.20 8.22 -5.15
CA ASP A 69 -14.63 6.88 -4.92
C ASP A 69 -13.25 6.73 -5.56
N GLY A 70 -13.01 7.34 -6.72
CA GLY A 70 -11.68 7.40 -7.31
C GLY A 70 -10.72 8.25 -6.51
N LEU A 71 -11.19 9.41 -6.03
CA LEU A 71 -10.41 10.31 -5.18
C LEU A 71 -10.05 9.64 -3.85
N ARG A 72 -10.95 8.84 -3.28
CA ARG A 72 -10.70 7.99 -2.12
C ARG A 72 -9.52 7.05 -2.34
N VAL A 73 -9.51 6.33 -3.46
CA VAL A 73 -8.42 5.36 -3.76
C VAL A 73 -7.12 6.09 -4.06
N PHE A 74 -7.18 7.24 -4.74
CA PHE A 74 -6.01 8.09 -4.96
C PHE A 74 -5.42 8.59 -3.63
N GLY A 75 -6.26 9.10 -2.72
CA GLY A 75 -5.82 9.54 -1.40
C GLY A 75 -5.21 8.42 -0.56
N LEU A 76 -5.75 7.21 -0.66
CA LEU A 76 -5.17 6.02 -0.05
C LEU A 76 -3.78 5.71 -0.64
N ALA A 77 -3.63 5.72 -1.97
CA ALA A 77 -2.33 5.50 -2.61
C ALA A 77 -1.30 6.58 -2.21
N LEU A 78 -1.73 7.84 -2.10
CA LEU A 78 -0.92 8.95 -1.63
C LEU A 78 -0.45 8.73 -0.20
N ALA A 79 -1.36 8.45 0.73
CA ALA A 79 -1.00 8.16 2.12
C ALA A 79 -0.02 6.99 2.23
N LEU A 80 -0.24 5.90 1.47
CA LEU A 80 0.66 4.74 1.47
C LEU A 80 2.03 5.05 0.85
N SER A 81 2.14 6.00 -0.07
CA SER A 81 3.42 6.44 -0.63
C SER A 81 4.26 7.27 0.35
N LEU A 82 3.58 8.00 1.24
CA LEU A 82 4.14 8.93 2.23
C LEU A 82 4.30 8.31 3.62
N GLU A 83 3.98 7.02 3.77
CA GLU A 83 4.11 6.33 5.04
C GLU A 83 5.57 6.39 5.54
N GLY A 84 5.75 6.91 6.74
CA GLY A 84 7.06 7.08 7.37
C GLY A 84 7.96 8.15 6.73
N THR A 85 7.45 8.97 5.81
CA THR A 85 8.19 10.14 5.32
C THR A 85 8.03 11.29 6.29
N SER A 86 8.91 11.36 7.29
CA SER A 86 8.94 12.48 8.26
C SER A 86 9.17 13.81 7.55
N VAL A 87 8.15 14.66 7.47
CA VAL A 87 8.30 16.07 7.08
C VAL A 87 7.17 16.93 7.63
N GLU A 88 7.45 17.70 8.68
CA GLU A 88 6.65 18.88 9.05
C GLU A 88 6.55 19.81 7.83
N GLY A 89 5.32 20.18 7.44
CA GLY A 89 5.07 21.15 6.37
C GLY A 89 5.03 20.59 4.95
N ASP A 90 4.98 19.26 4.78
CA ASP A 90 4.79 18.68 3.45
C ASP A 90 3.34 18.83 2.97
N THR A 91 3.19 19.51 1.83
CA THR A 91 1.89 19.75 1.19
C THR A 91 1.25 18.43 0.77
N ASP A 92 2.04 17.40 0.49
CA ASP A 92 1.54 16.11 0.02
C ASP A 92 0.89 15.30 1.16
N VAL A 93 1.44 15.36 2.37
CA VAL A 93 0.81 14.74 3.58
C VAL A 93 -0.49 15.46 3.92
N ALA A 94 -0.49 16.79 3.91
CA ALA A 94 -1.70 17.58 4.14
C ALA A 94 -2.78 17.26 3.09
N ALA A 95 -2.41 17.11 1.82
CA ALA A 95 -3.31 16.71 0.75
C ALA A 95 -3.87 15.30 0.96
N ALA A 96 -3.02 14.32 1.33
CA ALA A 96 -3.47 12.97 1.65
C ALA A 96 -4.50 12.97 2.80
N CYS A 97 -4.18 13.64 3.91
CA CYS A 97 -5.06 13.77 5.07
C CYS A 97 -6.40 14.46 4.72
N ALA A 98 -6.35 15.53 3.93
CA ALA A 98 -7.53 16.25 3.48
C ALA A 98 -8.44 15.36 2.62
N ILE A 99 -7.86 14.63 1.66
CA ILE A 99 -8.58 13.71 0.79
C ILE A 99 -9.22 12.57 1.59
N LEU A 100 -8.44 11.90 2.46
CA LEU A 100 -8.95 10.80 3.28
C LEU A 100 -10.08 11.27 4.19
N SER A 101 -9.94 12.44 4.82
CA SER A 101 -10.97 13.04 5.66
C SER A 101 -12.24 13.39 4.87
N ALA A 102 -12.09 14.03 3.71
CA ALA A 102 -13.21 14.42 2.86
C ALA A 102 -13.97 13.21 2.28
N THR A 103 -13.26 12.12 2.02
CA THR A 103 -13.82 10.88 1.47
C THR A 103 -14.22 9.86 2.55
N GLN A 104 -13.99 10.18 3.83
CA GLN A 104 -14.17 9.29 4.98
C GLN A 104 -13.43 7.94 4.84
N GLU A 105 -12.34 7.91 4.09
CA GLU A 105 -11.54 6.70 3.93
C GLU A 105 -10.63 6.48 5.13
N LYS A 106 -10.59 5.22 5.58
CA LYS A 106 -9.73 4.83 6.70
C LYS A 106 -8.38 4.35 6.18
N LEU A 107 -7.33 4.68 6.93
CA LEU A 107 -6.02 4.09 6.74
C LEU A 107 -6.09 2.57 7.03
N PRO A 108 -5.34 1.76 6.28
CA PRO A 108 -5.35 0.31 6.44
C PRO A 108 -4.64 -0.11 7.74
N PRO A 109 -4.95 -1.30 8.28
CA PRO A 109 -4.22 -1.85 9.42
C PRO A 109 -2.71 -1.93 9.16
N GLY A 110 -1.91 -1.62 10.17
CA GLY A 110 -0.44 -1.63 10.07
C GLY A 110 0.18 -0.34 9.55
N PHE A 111 -0.63 0.68 9.25
CA PHE A 111 -0.13 2.02 8.94
C PHE A 111 0.52 2.67 10.15
N ILE A 112 1.80 3.01 10.00
CA ILE A 112 2.64 3.49 11.12
C ILE A 112 2.58 5.00 11.33
N GLY A 113 1.98 5.75 10.40
CA GLY A 113 1.93 7.21 10.47
C GLY A 113 2.76 7.88 9.38
N PHE A 114 2.79 9.21 9.42
CA PHE A 114 3.58 10.04 8.51
C PHE A 114 4.92 10.45 9.11
N GLY A 115 5.16 10.21 10.41
CA GLY A 115 6.45 10.47 11.04
C GLY A 115 6.49 11.70 11.92
N ASP A 116 5.42 12.48 11.98
CA ASP A 116 5.27 13.67 12.82
C ASP A 116 4.59 13.34 14.17
N GLU A 117 4.03 12.15 14.31
CA GLU A 117 3.28 11.77 15.50
C GLU A 117 4.22 11.39 16.67
N PRO A 118 3.91 11.77 17.93
CA PRO A 118 4.79 11.53 19.08
C PRO A 118 5.15 10.07 19.36
N ASP A 119 4.31 9.13 18.92
CA ASP A 119 4.48 7.68 19.11
C ASP A 119 5.00 6.98 17.84
N TYR A 120 5.36 7.73 16.80
CA TYR A 120 5.78 7.19 15.51
C TYR A 120 6.98 6.24 15.65
N ASP A 121 8.04 6.64 16.36
CA ASP A 121 9.25 5.82 16.50
C ASP A 121 8.97 4.45 17.15
N ASP A 122 8.01 4.41 18.07
CA ASP A 122 7.59 3.17 18.72
C ASP A 122 6.76 2.30 17.76
N ARG A 123 5.85 2.91 16.98
CA ARG A 123 5.06 2.22 15.94
C ARG A 123 5.93 1.69 14.81
N ASP A 124 6.87 2.48 14.30
CA ASP A 124 7.82 2.07 13.26
C ASP A 124 8.67 0.90 13.77
N ARG A 125 9.31 1.03 14.94
CA ARG A 125 10.10 -0.06 15.54
C ARG A 125 9.27 -1.34 15.73
N ALA A 126 8.02 -1.21 16.19
CA ALA A 126 7.13 -2.36 16.36
C ALA A 126 6.80 -3.02 15.01
N ALA A 127 6.67 -2.26 13.92
CA ALA A 127 6.37 -2.80 12.60
C ALA A 127 7.51 -3.64 11.99
N TRP A 128 8.76 -3.37 12.37
CA TRP A 128 9.95 -4.08 11.86
C TRP A 128 10.42 -5.23 12.77
N THR A 129 9.72 -5.50 13.87
CA THR A 129 10.11 -6.53 14.85
C THR A 129 9.01 -7.57 15.04
N GLY A 130 9.41 -8.77 15.49
CA GLY A 130 8.47 -9.88 15.75
C GLY A 130 8.37 -10.89 14.61
N SER A 131 7.21 -11.54 14.50
CA SER A 131 6.96 -12.56 13.48
C SER A 131 6.30 -11.94 12.25
N GLY A 132 6.86 -12.22 11.07
CA GLY A 132 6.29 -11.82 9.79
C GLY A 132 5.92 -13.02 8.92
N SER A 133 5.32 -12.74 7.77
CA SER A 133 5.04 -13.74 6.74
C SER A 133 5.32 -13.17 5.35
N LEU A 134 5.53 -14.07 4.40
CA LEU A 134 5.71 -13.74 2.99
C LEU A 134 4.58 -14.38 2.19
N PRO A 135 4.00 -13.69 1.21
CA PRO A 135 3.03 -14.30 0.32
C PRO A 135 3.69 -15.40 -0.52
N ALA A 136 2.89 -16.38 -0.95
CA ALA A 136 3.37 -17.59 -1.63
C ALA A 136 4.21 -17.28 -2.88
N TRP A 137 3.84 -16.25 -3.64
CA TRP A 137 4.58 -15.82 -4.82
C TRP A 137 6.01 -15.35 -4.49
N ALA A 138 6.18 -14.63 -3.38
CA ALA A 138 7.47 -14.14 -2.93
C ALA A 138 8.33 -15.27 -2.36
N GLN A 139 7.70 -16.21 -1.61
CA GLN A 139 8.36 -17.42 -1.13
C GLN A 139 8.86 -18.31 -2.29
N ALA A 140 8.12 -18.34 -3.39
CA ALA A 140 8.51 -19.01 -4.63
C ALA A 140 9.62 -18.28 -5.42
N GLY A 141 10.11 -17.14 -4.91
CA GLY A 141 11.19 -16.37 -5.53
C GLY A 141 10.75 -15.52 -6.72
N LYS A 142 9.45 -15.28 -6.92
CA LYS A 142 8.98 -14.38 -7.97
C LYS A 142 9.29 -12.92 -7.58
N ALA A 143 9.67 -12.12 -8.58
CA ALA A 143 9.94 -10.69 -8.39
C ALA A 143 8.66 -9.84 -8.27
N ALA A 144 7.49 -10.40 -8.63
CA ALA A 144 6.21 -9.73 -8.58
C ALA A 144 5.05 -10.74 -8.52
N PRO A 145 3.89 -10.33 -7.96
CA PRO A 145 2.66 -11.11 -8.02
C PRO A 145 2.03 -11.08 -9.43
N ASP A 146 1.37 -12.17 -9.78
CA ASP A 146 0.47 -12.28 -10.93
C ASP A 146 -0.96 -11.87 -10.51
N ASP A 147 -1.86 -11.64 -11.46
CA ASP A 147 -3.24 -11.24 -11.15
C ASP A 147 -3.99 -12.27 -10.29
N ALA A 148 -3.69 -13.56 -10.48
CA ALA A 148 -4.26 -14.64 -9.68
C ALA A 148 -3.86 -14.54 -8.20
N ASP A 149 -2.66 -14.05 -7.88
CA ASP A 149 -2.18 -13.92 -6.50
C ASP A 149 -3.05 -12.93 -5.70
N PHE A 150 -3.61 -11.92 -6.35
CA PHE A 150 -4.54 -10.96 -5.72
C PHE A 150 -5.94 -11.52 -5.50
N LEU A 151 -6.34 -12.57 -6.23
CA LEU A 151 -7.68 -13.17 -6.12
C LEU A 151 -7.74 -14.24 -5.02
N VAL A 152 -6.63 -14.91 -4.73
CA VAL A 152 -6.55 -16.01 -3.74
C VAL A 152 -6.72 -15.49 -2.32
N GLU A 153 -6.15 -14.33 -1.99
CA GLU A 153 -6.17 -13.73 -0.65
C GLU A 153 -7.50 -13.04 -0.28
N ALA A 154 -8.46 -12.94 -1.21
CA ALA A 154 -9.79 -12.43 -0.91
C ALA A 154 -10.73 -13.47 -0.25
N ARG A 155 -10.27 -14.72 -0.12
CA ARG A 155 -11.06 -15.88 0.35
C ARG A 155 -10.55 -16.51 1.65
N ALA A 156 -9.41 -16.05 2.16
CA ALA A 156 -8.83 -16.48 3.44
C ALA A 156 -9.29 -15.55 4.57
#